data_AF-A0A9P4GPM9-F1
#
_entry.id   AF-A0A9P4GPM9-F1
#
_cell.length_a   1.000
_cell.length_b   1.000
_cell.length_c   1.000
_cell.angle_alpha   90.00
_cell.angle_beta   90.00
_cell.angle_gamma   90.00
#
_symmetry.space_group_name_H-M   'P 1'
#
loop_
_entity.id
_entity.type
_entity.pdbx_description
1 polymer ?
#
loop_
_entity_poly.entity_id
_entity_poly.type
_entity_poly.pdbx_seq_one_letter_code
_entity_poly.pdbx_strand_id
1 'polypeptide(L)'
;MQLTRLVLLATTLLVGADACKCVNNGANTDATRACCAQLKGNFRNGNDCQAGSISEKLSNFRRCCQGKGFTSDCDCPTCLAEEAEAEAAVVTKRGDMGL
;
A
#
# COMPACT_ATOMS: atom_id res chain seq x y z
N MET A 1 -42.89 11.71 6.24
CA MET A 1 -42.08 10.53 6.64
C MET A 1 -40.65 10.82 6.26
N GLN A 2 -39.75 11.00 7.22
CA GLN A 2 -38.34 11.30 6.95
C GLN A 2 -37.56 10.00 6.98
N LEU A 3 -37.05 9.58 5.81
CA LEU A 3 -36.19 8.42 5.65
C LEU A 3 -34.80 8.77 6.20
N THR A 4 -34.57 8.41 7.46
CA THR A 4 -33.26 8.52 8.10
C THR A 4 -32.27 7.65 7.32
N ARG A 5 -31.35 8.29 6.59
CA ARG A 5 -30.29 7.60 5.85
C ARG A 5 -29.33 6.98 6.85
N LEU A 6 -29.38 5.65 6.99
CA LEU A 6 -28.39 4.85 7.69
C LEU A 6 -27.06 4.96 6.96
N VAL A 7 -26.14 5.76 7.51
CA VAL A 7 -24.74 5.79 7.09
C VAL A 7 -24.06 4.56 7.72
N LEU A 8 -23.94 3.49 6.94
CA LEU A 8 -23.13 2.32 7.30
C LEU A 8 -21.66 2.68 7.11
N LEU A 9 -21.01 3.11 8.19
CA LEU A 9 -19.55 3.20 8.27
C LEU A 9 -18.99 1.77 8.33
N ALA A 10 -18.57 1.25 7.18
CA ALA A 10 -17.84 0.00 7.11
C ALA A 10 -16.44 0.21 7.71
N THR A 11 -16.26 -0.19 8.97
CA THR A 11 -14.93 -0.33 9.57
C THR A 11 -14.30 -1.61 9.02
N THR A 12 -13.52 -1.48 7.95
CA THR A 12 -12.68 -2.57 7.46
C THR A 12 -11.68 -2.93 8.56
N LEU A 13 -11.87 -4.10 9.18
CA LEU A 13 -10.95 -4.66 10.16
C LEU A 13 -9.58 -4.78 9.50
N LEU A 14 -8.63 -3.96 9.98
CA LEU A 14 -7.24 -3.99 9.55
C LEU A 14 -6.61 -5.30 10.07
N VAL A 15 -6.74 -6.38 9.32
CA VAL A 15 -5.85 -7.53 9.47
C VAL A 15 -4.53 -7.13 8.83
N GLY A 16 -3.80 -6.24 9.51
CA GLY A 16 -2.46 -5.84 9.09
C GLY A 16 -1.54 -7.04 9.23
N ALA A 17 -0.87 -7.45 8.16
CA ALA A 17 0.28 -8.33 8.31
C ALA A 17 1.28 -7.64 9.24
N ASP A 18 1.68 -8.28 10.35
CA ASP A 18 2.57 -7.66 11.34
C ASP A 18 3.95 -7.27 10.74
N ALA A 19 4.32 -7.89 9.61
CA ALA A 19 5.55 -7.63 8.89
C ALA A 19 5.37 -7.66 7.36
N CYS A 20 6.04 -6.73 6.67
CA CYS A 20 6.13 -6.62 5.22
C CYS A 20 7.48 -7.11 4.70
N LYS A 21 7.43 -7.80 3.56
CA LYS A 21 8.54 -8.35 2.80
C LYS A 21 8.35 -8.09 1.31
N CYS A 22 9.46 -7.85 0.62
CA CYS A 22 9.51 -7.98 -0.83
C CYS A 22 9.68 -9.46 -1.20
N VAL A 23 8.83 -9.99 -2.07
CA VAL A 23 8.79 -11.40 -2.45
C VAL A 23 8.82 -11.55 -3.99
N ASN A 24 9.51 -12.58 -4.47
CA ASN A 24 9.46 -13.07 -5.86
C ASN A 24 9.92 -14.53 -5.86
N ASN A 25 8.97 -15.47 -5.97
CA ASN A 25 9.20 -16.91 -5.74
C ASN A 25 9.83 -17.26 -4.35
N GLY A 26 9.83 -16.29 -3.43
CA GLY A 26 10.47 -16.37 -2.12
C GLY A 26 10.73 -14.98 -1.55
N ALA A 27 10.97 -14.87 -0.24
CA ALA A 27 11.28 -13.60 0.40
C ALA A 27 12.69 -13.11 0.04
N ASN A 28 12.80 -11.83 -0.32
CA ASN A 28 14.07 -11.18 -0.58
C ASN A 28 14.42 -10.20 0.55
N THR A 29 15.31 -10.64 1.43
CA THR A 29 15.74 -9.89 2.62
C THR A 29 16.41 -8.56 2.28
N ASP A 30 17.25 -8.51 1.24
CA ASP A 30 17.99 -7.30 0.90
C ASP A 30 17.06 -6.23 0.31
N ALA A 31 16.13 -6.63 -0.56
CA ALA A 31 15.10 -5.73 -1.07
C ALA A 31 14.19 -5.23 0.07
N THR A 32 13.76 -6.14 0.95
CA THR A 32 12.95 -5.79 2.13
C THR A 32 13.67 -4.79 3.03
N ARG A 33 14.94 -5.03 3.36
CA ARG A 33 15.75 -4.15 4.20
C ARG A 33 15.92 -2.78 3.56
N ALA A 34 16.27 -2.73 2.27
CA ALA A 34 16.46 -1.48 1.54
C ALA A 34 15.17 -0.65 1.50
N CYS A 35 14.04 -1.28 1.18
CA CYS A 35 12.74 -0.60 1.13
C CYS A 35 12.27 -0.16 2.52
N CYS A 36 12.46 -0.99 3.55
CA CYS A 36 12.13 -0.63 4.92
C CYS A 36 12.94 0.58 5.40
N ALA A 37 14.26 0.57 5.17
CA ALA A 37 15.15 1.67 5.55
C ALA A 37 14.80 2.97 4.81
N GLN A 38 14.47 2.90 3.51
CA GLN A 38 14.06 4.08 2.73
C GLN A 38 12.85 4.80 3.33
N LEU A 39 11.91 4.04 3.92
CA LEU A 39 10.71 4.57 4.53
C LEU A 39 10.88 4.94 6.01
N LYS A 40 12.09 4.76 6.55
CA LYS A 40 12.42 4.87 7.98
C LYS A 40 11.59 3.91 8.83
N GLY A 41 11.29 2.74 8.27
CA GLY A 41 10.62 1.64 8.95
C GLY A 41 11.54 0.89 9.90
N ASN A 42 10.93 0.02 10.70
CA ASN A 42 11.61 -0.78 11.70
C ASN A 42 11.84 -2.20 11.18
N PHE A 43 13.09 -2.51 10.87
CA PHE A 43 13.47 -3.82 10.39
C PHE A 43 13.73 -4.77 11.56
N ARG A 44 13.00 -5.89 11.60
CA ARG A 44 12.98 -6.88 12.70
C ARG A 44 13.26 -8.28 12.15
N ASN A 45 13.56 -9.21 13.05
CA ASN A 45 13.65 -10.66 12.78
C ASN A 45 14.60 -11.10 11.65
N GLY A 46 15.50 -10.21 11.20
CA GLY A 46 16.46 -10.49 10.13
C GLY A 46 15.92 -10.38 8.71
N ASN A 47 14.59 -10.35 8.50
CA ASN A 47 13.97 -10.28 7.18
C ASN A 47 12.62 -9.54 7.13
N ASP A 48 12.14 -8.97 8.25
CA ASP A 48 10.81 -8.38 8.36
C ASP A 48 10.87 -6.87 8.44
N CYS A 49 10.03 -6.15 7.71
CA CYS A 49 9.74 -4.75 7.99
C CYS A 49 8.45 -4.63 8.80
N GLN A 50 8.50 -4.16 10.04
CA GLN A 50 7.31 -4.03 10.89
C GLN A 50 6.25 -3.13 10.22
N ALA A 51 5.09 -3.68 9.84
CA ALA A 51 4.10 -2.93 9.07
C ALA A 51 3.59 -1.70 9.81
N GLY A 52 3.40 -1.80 11.13
CA GLY A 52 2.99 -0.66 11.97
C GLY A 52 3.98 0.52 11.94
N SER A 53 5.26 0.29 11.65
CA SER A 53 6.26 1.37 11.52
C SER A 53 6.20 2.11 10.18
N ILE A 54 5.49 1.55 9.21
CA ILE A 54 5.33 2.07 7.85
C ILE A 54 3.85 2.07 7.40
N SER A 55 2.90 2.07 8.33
CA SER A 55 1.47 1.90 8.06
C SER A 55 0.92 2.97 7.11
N GLU A 56 1.38 4.20 7.25
CA GLU A 56 1.04 5.33 6.36
C GLU A 56 1.82 5.35 5.03
N LYS A 57 2.73 4.39 4.84
CA LYS A 57 3.67 4.31 3.71
C LYS A 57 3.66 2.93 3.04
N LEU A 58 2.63 2.11 3.26
CA LEU A 58 2.53 0.76 2.69
C LEU A 58 2.51 0.79 1.15
N SER A 59 1.89 1.82 0.55
CA SER A 59 1.94 2.07 -0.90
C SER A 59 3.33 2.37 -1.41
N ASN A 60 4.11 3.15 -0.67
CA ASN A 60 5.51 3.41 -1.00
C ASN A 60 6.38 2.15 -0.83
N PHE A 61 6.10 1.31 0.17
CA PHE A 61 6.82 0.04 0.35
C PHE A 61 6.57 -0.90 -0.84
N ARG A 62 5.31 -1.05 -1.24
CA ARG A 62 4.93 -1.82 -2.42
C ARG A 62 5.62 -1.32 -3.69
N ARG A 63 5.58 0.00 -3.95
CA ARG A 63 6.26 0.61 -5.11
C ARG A 63 7.77 0.39 -5.06
N CYS A 64 8.38 0.44 -3.88
CA CYS A 64 9.80 0.14 -3.73
C CYS A 64 10.14 -1.31 -4.10
N CYS A 65 9.34 -2.28 -3.65
CA CYS A 65 9.51 -3.68 -4.06
C CYS A 65 9.35 -3.82 -5.59
N GLN A 66 8.32 -3.22 -6.18
CA GLN A 66 8.06 -3.26 -7.62
C GLN A 66 9.19 -2.67 -8.44
N GLY A 67 9.72 -1.51 -8.04
CA GLY A 67 10.88 -0.88 -8.69
C GLY A 67 12.15 -1.72 -8.63
N LYS A 68 12.20 -2.73 -7.76
CA LYS A 68 13.29 -3.71 -7.64
C LYS A 68 12.96 -5.06 -8.29
N GLY A 69 11.79 -5.21 -8.91
CA GLY A 69 11.36 -6.47 -9.54
C GLY A 69 10.74 -7.49 -8.58
N PHE A 70 10.21 -7.04 -7.45
CA PHE A 70 9.53 -7.85 -6.43
C PHE A 70 8.09 -7.38 -6.21
N THR A 71 7.25 -8.23 -5.61
CA THR A 71 5.95 -7.84 -5.07
C THR A 71 6.06 -7.65 -3.56
N SER A 72 5.14 -6.92 -2.94
CA SER A 72 5.05 -6.81 -1.48
C SER A 72 4.03 -7.83 -0.96
N ASP A 73 4.35 -8.57 0.09
CA ASP A 73 3.41 -9.49 0.77
C ASP A 73 2.44 -8.77 1.73
N CYS A 74 2.74 -7.53 2.13
CA CYS A 74 1.82 -6.72 2.90
C CYS A 74 0.59 -6.33 2.08
N ASP A 75 -0.58 -6.62 2.65
CA ASP A 75 -1.84 -6.06 2.21
C ASP A 75 -1.85 -4.55 2.43
N CYS A 76 -2.31 -3.84 1.40
CA CYS A 76 -2.44 -2.40 1.42
C CYS A 76 -3.74 -2.09 0.68
N PRO A 77 -4.87 -2.10 1.40
CA PRO A 77 -6.18 -1.84 0.81
C PRO A 77 -6.26 -0.40 0.29
N THR A 78 -5.59 0.53 0.96
CA THR A 78 -5.49 1.92 0.49
C THR A 78 -4.68 2.05 -0.79
N CYS A 79 -3.77 1.14 -1.10
CA CYS A 79 -3.04 1.20 -2.38
C CYS A 79 -3.97 1.00 -3.57
N LEU A 80 -4.94 0.08 -3.46
CA LEU A 80 -5.92 -0.15 -4.52
C LEU A 80 -6.84 1.07 -4.69
N ALA A 81 -7.19 1.71 -3.58
CA ALA A 81 -7.94 2.96 -3.60
C ALA A 81 -7.09 4.11 -4.18
N GLU A 82 -5.87 4.33 -3.70
CA GLU A 82 -4.93 5.37 -4.18
C GLU A 82 -4.57 5.18 -5.66
N GLU A 83 -4.41 3.94 -6.13
CA GLU A 83 -4.22 3.65 -7.56
C GLU A 83 -5.50 3.93 -8.35
N ALA A 84 -6.67 3.50 -7.87
CA ALA A 84 -7.94 3.81 -8.53
C ALA A 84 -8.25 5.31 -8.58
N GLU A 85 -7.92 6.07 -7.53
CA GLU A 85 -8.09 7.52 -7.49
C GLU A 85 -7.04 8.24 -8.36
N ALA A 86 -5.80 7.75 -8.42
CA ALA A 86 -4.79 8.26 -9.34
C ALA A 86 -5.21 8.04 -10.81
N GLU A 87 -5.75 6.86 -11.14
CA GLU A 87 -6.29 6.56 -12.47
C GLU A 87 -7.54 7.42 -12.79
N ALA A 88 -8.43 7.65 -11.81
CA ALA A 88 -9.58 8.54 -11.98
C ALA A 88 -9.17 10.02 -12.21
N ALA A 89 -8.08 10.47 -11.57
CA ALA A 89 -7.53 11.81 -11.80
C ALA A 89 -6.92 11.96 -13.21
N VAL A 90 -6.33 10.89 -13.78
CA VAL A 90 -5.82 10.89 -15.16
C VAL A 90 -6.96 10.95 -16.19
N VAL A 91 -8.07 10.24 -15.95
CA VAL A 91 -9.27 10.31 -16.82
C VAL A 91 -9.85 11.72 -16.88
N THR A 92 -9.90 12.42 -15.74
CA THR A 92 -10.44 13.78 -15.67
C THR A 92 -9.60 14.79 -16.49
N LYS A 93 -8.26 14.64 -16.52
CA LYS A 93 -7.41 15.56 -17.32
C LYS A 93 -7.48 15.38 -18.83
N ARG A 94 -7.93 14.21 -19.33
CA ARG A 94 -8.11 13.98 -20.78
C ARG A 94 -9.43 14.54 -21.33
N GLY A 95 -10.36 14.98 -20.47
CA GLY A 95 -11.63 15.59 -20.88
C GLY A 95 -11.56 17.09 -21.20
N ASP A 96 -10.54 17.81 -20.72
CA ASP A 96 -10.40 19.27 -20.85
C ASP A 96 -9.52 19.73 -22.03
N MET A 97 -9.13 18.81 -22.93
CA MET A 97 -8.32 19.13 -24.12
C MET A 97 -9.01 18.63 -25.39
N GLY A 98 -10.28 19.00 -25.53
CA GLY A 98 -11.12 18.74 -26.68
C GLY A 98 -12.16 19.84 -26.86
N LEU A 99 -11.70 21.06 -27.17
CA LEU A 99 -12.47 22.06 -27.91
C LEU A 99 -11.91 22.16 -29.33
#